data_AF-A0A833URL9-F1
#
_entry.id   AF-A0A833URL9-F1
#
_cell.length_a   1.000
_cell.length_b   1.000
_cell.length_c   1.000
_cell.angle_alpha   90.00
_cell.angle_beta   90.00
_cell.angle_gamma   90.00
#
_symmetry.space_group_name_H-M   'P 1'
#
loop_
_entity.id
_entity.type
_entity.pdbx_description
1 polymer ?
#
loop_
_entity_poly.entity_id
_entity_poly.type
_entity_poly.pdbx_seq_one_letter_code
_entity_poly.pdbx_strand_id
1 'polypeptide(L)'
;MVVSSAAFHLPAQVISIKLDGTNFLAWSAQLLPIFRSYGLMEIVDCSDPCPPKFSNDELKAQGVLNSAYVVWQYKDQTILGWIVSSLSPFIVYTIYGLETSRLAWQALG
;
A
#
# COMPACT_ATOMS: atom_id res chain seq x y z
N MET A 1 8.26 -9.16 -25.97
CA MET A 1 7.86 -9.77 -24.69
C MET A 1 6.82 -8.85 -24.07
N VAL A 2 5.58 -9.30 -23.95
CA VAL A 2 4.51 -8.50 -23.33
C VAL A 2 4.67 -8.67 -21.83
N VAL A 3 5.10 -7.62 -21.14
CA VAL A 3 5.05 -7.59 -19.67
C VAL A 3 3.56 -7.62 -19.32
N SER A 4 3.07 -8.78 -18.91
CA SER A 4 1.71 -8.92 -18.41
C SER A 4 1.61 -8.07 -17.15
N SER A 5 0.93 -6.94 -17.26
CA SER A 5 0.48 -6.17 -16.11
C SER A 5 -0.49 -7.07 -15.35
N ALA A 6 0.00 -7.73 -14.29
CA ALA A 6 -0.87 -8.32 -13.29
C ALA A 6 -1.62 -7.15 -12.64
N ALA A 7 -2.81 -6.85 -13.14
CA ALA A 7 -3.70 -5.93 -12.47
C ALA A 7 -4.18 -6.67 -11.21
N PHE A 8 -3.60 -6.33 -10.06
CA PHE A 8 -4.06 -6.80 -8.75
C PHE A 8 -5.41 -6.16 -8.44
N HIS A 9 -6.44 -6.71 -9.08
CA HIS A 9 -7.80 -6.44 -8.68
C HIS A 9 -7.96 -7.12 -7.33
N LEU A 10 -8.29 -6.33 -6.30
CA LEU A 10 -8.96 -6.92 -5.14
C LEU A 10 -10.09 -7.75 -5.70
N PRO A 11 -10.21 -9.04 -5.35
CA PRO A 11 -11.51 -9.66 -5.46
C PRO A 11 -12.37 -8.78 -4.54
N ALA A 12 -13.28 -8.01 -5.12
CA ALA A 12 -14.22 -7.12 -4.39
C ALA A 12 -15.09 -7.87 -3.36
N GLN A 13 -14.85 -9.17 -3.21
CA GLN A 13 -15.51 -10.16 -2.39
C GLN A 13 -14.78 -10.43 -1.06
N VAL A 14 -13.51 -10.00 -0.87
CA VAL A 14 -12.74 -10.34 0.35
C VAL A 14 -12.94 -9.33 1.49
N ILE A 15 -13.21 -8.07 1.18
CA ILE A 15 -13.40 -7.01 2.20
C ILE A 15 -14.89 -6.73 2.34
N SER A 16 -15.52 -7.42 3.28
CA SER A 16 -16.94 -7.24 3.60
C SER A 16 -17.18 -6.14 4.63
N ILE A 17 -16.19 -5.86 5.49
CA ILE A 17 -16.26 -4.83 6.52
C ILE A 17 -15.48 -3.62 6.05
N LYS A 18 -16.19 -2.51 5.80
CA LYS A 18 -15.55 -1.22 5.59
C LYS A 18 -15.21 -0.59 6.95
N LEU A 19 -14.04 0.02 7.06
CA LEU A 19 -13.64 0.74 8.27
C LEU A 19 -14.56 1.97 8.45
N ASP A 20 -15.11 2.13 9.64
CA ASP A 20 -16.04 3.23 9.98
C ASP A 20 -15.58 4.07 11.18
N GLY A 21 -14.37 3.82 11.67
CA GLY A 21 -13.77 4.49 12.82
C GLY A 21 -14.03 3.79 14.15
N THR A 22 -14.92 2.78 14.21
CA THR A 22 -15.22 2.03 15.43
C THR A 22 -14.78 0.57 15.38
N ASN A 23 -14.44 0.07 14.19
CA ASN A 23 -14.29 -1.35 13.91
C ASN A 23 -12.89 -1.75 13.40
N PHE A 24 -11.83 -1.01 13.79
CA PHE A 24 -10.46 -1.24 13.31
C PHE A 24 -9.98 -2.69 13.44
N LEU A 25 -10.25 -3.34 14.57
CA LEU A 25 -9.84 -4.74 14.78
C LEU A 25 -10.50 -5.71 13.79
N ALA A 26 -11.81 -5.54 13.55
CA ALA A 26 -12.54 -6.40 12.62
C ALA A 26 -12.13 -6.13 11.16
N TRP A 27 -11.93 -4.85 10.81
CA TRP A 27 -11.46 -4.43 9.49
C TRP A 27 -10.03 -4.94 9.20
N SER A 28 -9.09 -4.71 10.12
CA SER A 28 -7.69 -5.12 9.94
C SER A 28 -7.55 -6.64 9.86
N ALA A 29 -8.39 -7.40 10.58
CA ALA A 29 -8.41 -8.86 10.48
C ALA A 29 -8.74 -9.39 9.07
N GLN A 30 -9.42 -8.61 8.22
CA GLN A 30 -9.68 -8.97 6.81
C GLN A 30 -8.51 -8.64 5.89
N LEU A 31 -7.79 -7.54 6.15
CA LEU A 31 -6.67 -7.08 5.31
C LEU A 31 -5.36 -7.80 5.62
N LEU A 32 -5.06 -8.07 6.89
CA LEU A 32 -3.79 -8.67 7.30
C LEU A 32 -3.50 -10.02 6.62
N PRO A 33 -4.46 -10.95 6.47
CA PRO A 33 -4.24 -12.19 5.71
C PRO A 33 -3.91 -11.95 4.23
N ILE A 34 -4.54 -10.94 3.60
CA ILE A 34 -4.26 -10.56 2.20
C ILE A 34 -2.82 -10.03 2.12
N PHE A 35 -2.44 -9.10 2.99
CA PHE A 35 -1.07 -8.59 2.99
C PHE A 35 -0.04 -9.70 3.17
N ARG A 36 -0.30 -10.67 4.05
CA ARG A 36 0.57 -11.84 4.23
C ARG A 36 0.63 -12.74 3.00
N SER A 37 -0.49 -13.04 2.35
CA SER A 37 -0.51 -13.93 1.17
C SER A 37 0.25 -13.36 -0.01
N TYR A 38 0.35 -12.03 -0.11
CA TYR A 38 1.10 -11.33 -1.15
C TYR A 38 2.51 -10.90 -0.72
N GLY A 39 2.96 -11.23 0.49
CA GLY A 39 4.28 -10.82 1.01
C GLY A 39 4.42 -9.30 1.19
N LEU A 40 3.33 -8.61 1.52
CA LEU A 40 3.24 -7.15 1.62
C LEU A 40 3.32 -6.63 3.06
N MET A 41 3.31 -7.52 4.05
CA MET A 41 3.39 -7.12 5.48
C MET A 41 4.66 -6.31 5.79
N GLU A 42 5.76 -6.62 5.10
CA GLU A 42 7.05 -5.95 5.27
C GLU A 42 7.01 -4.43 5.00
N ILE A 43 6.05 -3.98 4.19
CA ILE A 43 5.81 -2.55 3.94
C ILE A 43 5.08 -1.90 5.12
N VAL A 44 4.09 -2.60 5.68
CA VAL A 44 3.23 -2.09 6.76
C VAL A 44 3.95 -2.10 8.11
N ASP A 45 4.73 -3.16 8.39
CA ASP A 45 5.47 -3.32 9.64
C ASP A 45 6.87 -2.65 9.64
N CYS A 46 7.25 -2.03 8.51
CA CYS A 46 8.52 -1.33 8.30
C CYS A 46 9.77 -2.21 8.23
N SER A 47 9.62 -3.52 8.06
CA SER A 47 10.76 -4.41 7.87
C SER A 47 11.43 -4.23 6.51
N ASP A 48 10.72 -3.69 5.50
CA ASP A 48 11.25 -3.31 4.18
C ASP A 48 11.15 -1.79 3.97
N PRO A 49 12.18 -1.00 4.37
CA PRO A 49 12.16 0.45 4.23
C PRO A 49 12.27 0.89 2.77
N CYS A 50 11.65 2.03 2.43
CA CYS A 50 11.69 2.59 1.07
C CYS A 50 13.14 2.79 0.59
N PRO A 51 13.56 2.14 -0.51
CA PRO A 51 14.88 2.33 -1.08
C PRO A 51 15.09 3.77 -1.60
N PRO A 52 16.34 4.23 -1.75
CA PRO A 52 16.61 5.51 -2.40
C PRO A 52 16.04 5.55 -3.83
N LYS A 53 15.34 6.64 -4.16
CA LYS A 53 14.72 6.86 -5.48
C LYS A 53 15.73 6.79 -6.63
N PHE A 54 16.95 7.26 -6.39
CA PHE A 54 18.06 7.22 -7.32
C PHE A 54 19.26 6.56 -6.64
N SER A 55 19.99 5.69 -7.34
CA SER A 55 21.11 4.95 -6.75
C SER A 55 22.39 5.79 -6.61
N ASN A 56 22.51 6.86 -7.40
CA ASN A 56 23.59 7.85 -7.33
C ASN A 56 23.19 9.16 -8.03
N ASP A 57 24.04 10.19 -7.95
CA ASP A 57 23.78 11.51 -8.53
C ASP A 57 23.80 11.54 -10.06
N GLU A 58 24.57 10.66 -10.70
CA GLU A 58 24.56 10.52 -12.16
C GLU A 58 23.16 10.08 -12.61
N LEU A 59 22.69 8.93 -12.13
CA LEU A 59 21.38 8.39 -12.48
C LEU A 59 20.24 9.35 -12.12
N LYS A 60 20.40 10.13 -11.04
CA LYS A 60 19.49 11.23 -10.72
C LYS A 60 19.47 12.31 -11.80
N ALA A 61 20.61 12.75 -12.30
CA ALA A 61 20.71 13.72 -13.39
C ALA A 61 20.11 13.18 -14.70
N GLN A 62 20.20 11.86 -14.93
CA GLN A 62 19.57 11.21 -16.09
C GLN A 62 18.10 10.82 -15.85
N GLY A 63 17.56 11.02 -14.65
CA GLY A 63 16.18 10.65 -14.30
C GLY A 63 15.93 9.13 -14.22
N VAL A 64 16.99 8.32 -14.11
CA VAL A 64 16.90 6.85 -14.06
C VAL A 64 16.61 6.41 -12.63
N LEU A 65 15.41 5.85 -12.40
CA LEU A 65 14.99 5.38 -11.09
C LEU A 65 15.70 4.08 -10.70
N ASN A 66 15.92 3.92 -9.39
CA ASN A 66 16.32 2.65 -8.80
C ASN A 66 15.19 1.61 -8.98
N SER A 67 15.50 0.44 -9.54
CA SER A 67 14.53 -0.63 -9.75
C SER A 67 13.91 -1.12 -8.44
N ALA A 68 14.68 -1.19 -7.35
CA ALA A 68 14.17 -1.55 -6.03
C ALA A 68 13.16 -0.52 -5.52
N TYR A 69 13.41 0.78 -5.72
CA TYR A 69 12.46 1.84 -5.39
C TYR A 69 11.16 1.69 -6.18
N VAL A 70 11.23 1.39 -7.48
CA VAL A 70 10.04 1.20 -8.33
C VAL A 70 9.20 0.02 -7.85
N VAL A 71 9.83 -1.11 -7.54
CA VAL A 71 9.14 -2.29 -7.00
C VAL A 71 8.51 -1.99 -5.64
N TRP A 72 9.24 -1.31 -4.75
CA TRP A 72 8.74 -0.91 -3.44
C TRP A 72 7.54 0.02 -3.55
N GLN A 73 7.62 1.05 -4.41
CA GLN A 73 6.51 1.97 -4.69
C GLN A 73 5.28 1.24 -5.20
N TYR A 74 5.45 0.27 -6.09
CA TYR A 74 4.33 -0.52 -6.59
C TYR A 74 3.63 -1.30 -5.46
N LYS A 75 4.39 -1.95 -4.58
CA LYS A 75 3.84 -2.64 -3.40
C LYS A 75 3.11 -1.67 -2.48
N ASP A 76 3.75 -0.56 -2.10
CA ASP A 76 3.17 0.45 -1.22
C ASP A 76 1.87 1.05 -1.77
N GLN A 77 1.84 1.43 -3.05
CA GLN A 77 0.65 2.01 -3.67
C GLN A 77 -0.47 0.98 -3.87
N THR A 78 -0.13 -0.30 -4.06
CA THR A 78 -1.11 -1.38 -4.08
C THR A 78 -1.81 -1.51 -2.73
N ILE A 79 -1.04 -1.53 -1.63
CA ILE A 79 -1.59 -1.58 -0.27
C ILE A 79 -2.44 -0.33 0.00
N LEU A 80 -1.95 0.86 -0.37
CA LEU A 80 -2.68 2.12 -0.16
C LEU A 80 -4.01 2.11 -0.91
N GLY A 81 -4.03 1.65 -2.17
CA GLY A 81 -5.26 1.47 -2.93
C GLY A 81 -6.25 0.52 -2.26
N TRP A 82 -5.75 -0.57 -1.67
CA TRP A 82 -6.59 -1.51 -0.92
C TRP A 82 -7.17 -0.88 0.35
N ILE A 83 -6.34 -0.18 1.13
CA ILE A 83 -6.79 0.57 2.31
C ILE A 83 -7.88 1.54 1.92
N VAL A 84 -7.65 2.43 0.94
CA VAL A 84 -8.62 3.44 0.47
C VAL A 84 -9.95 2.79 0.05
N SER A 85 -9.89 1.69 -0.73
CA SER A 85 -11.10 1.00 -1.20
C SER A 85 -11.94 0.37 -0.08
N SER A 86 -11.29 0.06 1.04
CA SER A 86 -11.88 -0.57 2.23
C SER A 86 -12.41 0.43 3.26
N LEU A 87 -12.29 1.73 3.01
CA LEU A 87 -12.81 2.76 3.91
C LEU A 87 -14.29 3.04 3.64
N SER A 88 -15.03 3.33 4.70
CA SER A 88 -16.32 3.99 4.55
C SER A 88 -16.11 5.47 4.16
N PRO A 89 -17.09 6.11 3.50
CA PRO A 89 -17.00 7.53 3.16
C PRO A 89 -16.78 8.44 4.38
N PHE A 90 -17.17 8.01 5.58
CA PHE A 90 -17.10 8.79 6.81
C PHE A 90 -15.70 8.93 7.40
N ILE A 91 -14.71 8.18 6.91
CA ILE A 91 -13.35 8.22 7.46
C ILE A 91 -12.28 8.37 6.39
N VAL A 92 -12.67 8.43 5.11
CA VAL A 92 -11.70 8.53 4.00
C VAL A 92 -10.85 9.81 4.10
N TYR A 93 -11.39 10.86 4.72
CA TYR A 93 -10.66 12.11 4.95
C TYR A 93 -9.51 11.96 5.95
N THR A 94 -9.55 10.96 6.85
CA THR A 94 -8.50 10.73 7.86
C THR A 94 -7.14 10.46 7.22
N ILE A 95 -7.14 9.93 6.00
CA ILE A 95 -5.92 9.61 5.25
C ILE A 95 -5.66 10.56 4.08
N TYR A 96 -6.39 11.69 4.01
CA TYR A 96 -6.21 12.66 2.93
C TYR A 96 -4.78 13.23 2.94
N GLY A 97 -4.12 13.19 1.79
CA GLY A 97 -2.74 13.67 1.64
C GLY A 97 -1.66 12.73 2.19
N LEU A 98 -2.03 11.56 2.74
CA LEU A 98 -1.05 10.55 3.14
C LEU A 98 -0.63 9.74 1.91
N GLU A 99 0.64 9.87 1.54
CA GLU A 99 1.16 9.31 0.28
C GLU A 99 1.63 7.85 0.37
N THR A 100 1.72 7.29 1.58
CA THR A 100 2.19 5.90 1.78
C THR A 100 1.17 5.08 2.53
N SER A 101 1.13 3.78 2.21
CA SER A 101 0.27 2.81 2.89
C SER A 101 0.53 2.75 4.40
N ARG A 102 1.79 2.90 4.80
CA ARG A 102 2.20 2.96 6.20
C ARG A 102 1.57 4.13 6.93
N LEU A 103 1.70 5.35 6.39
CA LEU A 103 1.12 6.55 7.01
C LEU A 103 -0.41 6.40 7.14
N ALA A 104 -1.06 5.88 6.09
CA ALA A 104 -2.49 5.61 6.12
C ALA A 104 -2.85 4.57 7.20
N TRP A 105 -2.10 3.47 7.29
CA TRP A 105 -2.34 2.42 8.28
C TRP A 105 -2.22 2.94 9.72
N GLN A 106 -1.19 3.76 10.00
CA GLN A 106 -0.97 4.38 11.32
C GLN A 106 -2.03 5.44 11.67
N ALA A 107 -2.59 6.13 10.69
CA ALA A 107 -3.63 7.13 10.94
C ALA A 107 -5.01 6.50 11.24
N LEU A 108 -5.23 5.26 10.81
CA LEU A 108 -6.51 4.56 10.92
C LEU A 108 -6.64 3.71 12.19
N GLY A 109 -5.54 3.46 12.90
CA GLY A 109 -5.49 2.66 14.13
C GLY A 109 -4.48 3.19 15.14
#